data_AF-A0A847PT67-F1
#
_entry.id   AF-A0A847PT67-F1
#
_cell.length_a   1.000
_cell.length_b   1.000
_cell.length_c   1.000
_cell.angle_alpha   90.00
_cell.angle_beta   90.00
_cell.angle_gamma   90.00
#
_symmetry.space_group_name_H-M   'P 1'
#
loop_
_entity.id
_entity.type
_entity.pdbx_description
1 polymer ?
#
loop_
_entity_poly.entity_id
_entity_poly.type
_entity_poly.pdbx_seq_one_letter_code
_entity_poly.pdbx_strand_id
1 'polypeptide(L)' 'MKIIKCRDLGFKCNFMAAGNELKEVETAIFDHIEKQHEIELKDMSEDDIRHLKHRISTLLGRSCGCGAL' A
#
# COMPACT_ATOMS: atom_id res chain seq x y z
N MET A 1 -10.96 -8.85 8.62
CA MET A 1 -9.57 -9.14 8.22
C MET A 1 -9.27 -8.43 6.92
N LYS A 2 -8.27 -7.55 6.92
CA LYS A 2 -7.78 -6.79 5.76
C LYS A 2 -6.42 -7.35 5.35
N ILE A 3 -6.15 -7.40 4.07
CA ILE A 3 -4.90 -7.92 3.52
C ILE A 3 -4.50 -7.10 2.29
N ILE A 4 -3.20 -6.84 2.15
CA ILE A 4 -2.59 -6.22 0.98
C ILE A 4 -1.26 -6.88 0.68
N LYS A 5 -0.92 -6.98 -0.61
CA LYS A 5 0.33 -7.56 -1.07
C LYS A 5 1.16 -6.49 -1.76
N CYS A 6 2.48 -6.52 -1.56
CA CYS A 6 3.39 -5.62 -2.29
C CYS A 6 3.21 -5.72 -3.81
N ARG A 7 2.93 -6.93 -4.31
CA ARG A 7 2.67 -7.18 -5.72
C ARG A 7 1.45 -6.41 -6.27
N ASP A 8 0.41 -6.20 -5.48
CA ASP A 8 -0.77 -5.40 -5.88
C ASP A 8 -0.45 -3.91 -6.03
N LEU A 9 0.64 -3.46 -5.41
CA LEU A 9 1.14 -2.08 -5.48
C LEU A 9 2.11 -1.86 -6.64
N GLY A 10 2.59 -2.94 -7.27
CA GLY A 10 3.52 -2.90 -8.40
C GLY A 10 4.95 -3.33 -8.04
N PHE A 11 5.24 -3.60 -6.77
CA PHE A 11 6.55 -4.07 -6.33
C PHE A 11 6.74 -5.55 -6.65
N LYS A 12 7.93 -5.94 -7.12
CA LYS A 12 8.28 -7.36 -7.35
C LYS A 12 8.61 -8.09 -6.04
N CYS A 13 7.74 -7.98 -5.04
CA CYS A 13 7.89 -8.58 -3.72
C CYS A 13 6.67 -9.45 -3.36
N ASN A 14 6.92 -10.54 -2.63
CA ASN A 14 5.90 -11.49 -2.17
C ASN A 14 5.38 -11.18 -0.76
N PHE A 15 5.83 -10.09 -0.15
CA PHE A 15 5.37 -9.69 1.18
C PHE A 15 3.88 -9.34 1.16
N MET A 16 3.20 -9.71 2.24
CA MET A 16 1.79 -9.45 2.46
C MET A 16 1.60 -8.94 3.88
N ALA A 17 0.96 -7.78 4.01
CA ALA A 17 0.50 -7.28 5.30
C ALA A 17 -0.94 -7.73 5.50
N ALA A 18 -1.24 -8.31 6.67
CA ALA A 18 -2.57 -8.76 7.04
C ALA A 18 -2.84 -8.37 8.49
N GLY A 19 -4.07 -7.96 8.76
CA GLY A 19 -4.45 -7.41 10.06
C GLY A 19 -5.94 -7.18 10.19
N ASN A 20 -6.37 -6.76 11.37
CA ASN A 20 -7.80 -6.49 11.63
C ASN A 20 -8.16 -5.03 11.36
N GLU A 21 -7.25 -4.12 11.68
CA GLU A 21 -7.45 -2.69 11.52
C GLU A 21 -6.81 -2.16 10.25
N LEU A 22 -7.45 -1.16 9.63
CA LEU A 22 -6.92 -0.53 8.41
C LEU A 22 -5.56 0.13 8.66
N LYS A 23 -5.45 0.91 9.73
CA LYS A 23 -4.20 1.58 10.12
C LYS A 23 -3.06 0.60 10.35
N GLU A 24 -3.32 -0.51 11.02
CA GLU A 24 -2.32 -1.55 11.28
C GLU A 24 -1.74 -2.08 9.96
N VAL A 25 -2.61 -2.45 9.03
CA VAL A 25 -2.19 -3.01 7.74
C VAL A 25 -1.53 -1.95 6.86
N GLU A 26 -2.02 -0.71 6.87
CA GLU A 26 -1.39 0.43 6.19
C GLU A 26 0.02 0.70 6.69
N THR A 27 0.21 0.79 8.01
CA THR A 27 1.54 1.02 8.60
C THR A 27 2.48 -0.15 8.31
N ALA A 28 2.00 -1.39 8.44
CA ALA A 28 2.82 -2.57 8.19
C ALA A 28 3.30 -2.68 6.74
N ILE A 29 2.44 -2.41 5.75
CA ILE A 29 2.85 -2.44 4.34
C ILE A 29 3.78 -1.28 4.01
N PHE A 30 3.54 -0.10 4.58
CA PHE A 30 4.34 1.09 4.30
C PHE A 30 5.76 0.96 4.88
N ASP A 31 5.88 0.50 6.14
CA ASP A 31 7.17 0.22 6.79
C ASP A 31 7.99 -0.82 6.00
N HIS A 32 7.33 -1.85 5.46
CA HIS A 32 7.98 -2.81 4.59
C HIS A 32 8.51 -2.17 3.31
N ILE A 33 7.73 -1.32 2.64
CA ILE A 33 8.15 -0.63 1.42
C ILE A 33 9.33 0.31 1.73
N GLU A 34 9.28 1.08 2.82
CA GLU A 34 10.38 1.96 3.22
C GLU A 34 11.69 1.20 3.47
N LYS A 35 11.62 0.00 4.06
CA LYS A 35 12.82 -0.79 4.38
C LYS A 35 13.33 -1.67 3.24
N GLN A 36 12.44 -2.24 2.44
CA GLN A 36 12.79 -3.25 1.42
C GLN A 36 12.75 -2.70 -0.01
N HIS A 37 11.99 -1.62 -0.21
CA HIS A 37 11.83 -0.93 -1.50
C HIS A 37 12.33 0.51 -1.41
N GLU A 38 13.27 0.83 -0.51
CA GLU A 38 13.80 2.19 -0.34
C GLU A 38 14.29 2.76 -1.67
N ILE A 39 14.93 1.93 -2.50
CA ILE A 39 15.52 2.34 -3.78
C ILE A 39 14.42 2.80 -4.74
N GLU A 40 13.32 2.03 -4.83
CA GLU A 40 12.16 2.38 -5.65
C GLU A 40 11.43 3.61 -5.08
N LEU A 41 11.34 3.73 -3.75
CA LEU A 41 10.76 4.90 -3.09
C LEU A 41 11.58 6.19 -3.29
N LYS A 42 12.91 6.10 -3.35
CA LYS A 42 13.78 7.26 -3.58
C LYS A 42 13.67 7.79 -5.01
N ASP A 43 13.29 6.93 -5.96
CA ASP A 43 13.05 7.32 -7.36
C ASP A 43 11.64 7.91 -7.56
N MET A 44 10.73 7.69 -6.62
CA MET A 44 9.36 8.23 -6.64
C MET A 44 9.32 9.69 -6.22
N SER A 45 8.49 10.48 -6.90
CA SER A 45 8.19 11.85 -6.48
C SER A 45 7.26 11.86 -5.26
N GLU A 46 7.16 12.99 -4.55
CA GLU A 46 6.20 13.13 -3.45
C GLU A 46 4.75 12.84 -3.89
N ASP A 47 4.41 13.17 -5.14
CA ASP A 47 3.11 12.88 -5.73
C ASP A 47 2.89 11.37 -5.93
N ASP A 48 3.89 10.65 -6.44
CA ASP A 48 3.86 9.19 -6.57
C ASP A 48 3.67 8.50 -5.21
N ILE A 49 4.35 9.00 -4.17
CA ILE A 49 4.21 8.48 -2.80
C ILE A 49 2.79 8.74 -2.27
N ARG A 50 2.20 9.90 -2.55
CA ARG A 50 0.79 10.19 -2.20
C ARG A 50 -0.18 9.27 -2.94
N HIS A 51 0.04 9.06 -4.23
CA HIS A 51 -0.73 8.11 -5.04
C HIS A 51 -0.62 6.68 -4.52
N LEU A 52 0.58 6.25 -4.10
CA LEU A 52 0.81 4.95 -3.49
C LEU A 52 0.00 4.80 -2.19
N LYS A 53 0.05 5.78 -1.28
CA LYS A 53 -0.75 5.78 -0.04
C LYS A 53 -2.25 5.72 -0.34
N HIS A 54 -2.73 6.51 -1.30
CA HIS A 54 -4.13 6.49 -1.70
C HIS A 54 -4.55 5.12 -2.27
N ARG A 55 -3.69 4.49 -3.08
CA ARG A 55 -3.93 3.13 -3.60
C ARG A 55 -3.97 2.10 -2.49
N ILE A 56 -3.04 2.14 -1.53
CA ILE A 56 -3.04 1.26 -0.35
C ILE A 56 -4.37 1.40 0.40
N SER A 57 -4.76 2.63 0.72
CA SER A 57 -6.00 2.91 1.44
C SER A 57 -7.24 2.46 0.65
N THR A 58 -7.24 2.65 -0.67
CA THR A 58 -8.31 2.20 -1.55
C THR A 58 -8.41 0.67 -1.59
N LEU A 59 -7.29 -0.04 -1.71
CA LEU A 59 -7.25 -1.50 -1.73
C LEU A 59 -7.70 -2.10 -0.40
N LEU A 60 -7.27 -1.52 0.72
CA LEU A 60 -7.68 -1.93 2.07
C LEU A 60 -9.10 -1.46 2.44
N GLY A 61 -9.54 -0.38 1.81
CA GLY A 61 -10.80 0.32 2.04
C GLY A 61 -11.94 -0.07 1.09
N ARG A 62 -11.69 -1.00 0.14
CA ARG A 62 -12.68 -1.60 -0.80
C ARG A 62 -13.81 -2.41 -0.14
N SER A 63 -14.26 -1.98 1.05
CA SER A 63 -15.63 -2.11 1.54
C SER A 63 -16.48 -0.84 1.37
N CYS A 64 -15.96 0.28 0.86
CA CYS A 64 -16.79 1.45 0.53
C CYS A 64 -16.58 1.88 -0.92
N GLY A 65 -17.67 1.86 -1.70
CA GLY A 65 -17.66 2.11 -3.13
C GLY A 65 -17.34 3.56 -3.47
N CYS A 66 -16.26 3.76 -4.21
CA CYS A 66 -16.14 4.88 -5.14
C CYS A 66 -16.00 4.26 -6.53
N GLY A 67 -17.14 4.15 -7.21
CA GLY A 67 -17.19 3.98 -8.64
C GLY A 67 -16.53 5.17 -9.32
N ALA A 68 -16.06 4.92 -10.54
CA ALA A 68 -15.61 5.92 -11.47
C ALA A 68 -16.50 7.18 -11.47
N LEU A 69 -15.86 8.34 -11.45
CA LEU A 69 -16.38 9.60 -11.99
C LEU A 69 -15.25 10.26 -12.76
#